data_AF-A0A3B3DQ86-F1
#
_entry.id   AF-A0A3B3DQ86-F1
#
_cell.length_a   1.000
_cell.length_b   1.000
_cell.length_c   1.000
_cell.angle_alpha   90.00
_cell.angle_beta   90.00
_cell.angle_gamma   90.00
#
_symmetry.space_group_name_H-M   'P 1'
#
loop_
_entity.id
_entity.type
_entity.pdbx_description
1 polymer ?
#
loop_
_entity_poly.entity_id
_entity_poly.type
_entity_poly.pdbx_seq_one_letter_code
_entity_poly.pdbx_strand_id
1 'polypeptide(L)'
;RSFSNRLSVSSTERTGGTVTPKRQEQLRFCARLLKEMLSKKHVAYAWPFYKPVDAKALGLHDYHDIIKHPMDLSTIKKKLDNRQYRDAQEFAADVRLMFSNCYKYNPPDHDAHLFQKFRQKAWNDCLKSL
;
A
#
# COMPACT_ATOMS: atom_id res chain seq x y z
N ARG A 1 -24.29 -32.98 50.53
CA ARG A 1 -23.65 -31.67 50.27
C ARG A 1 -22.79 -31.82 49.02
N SER A 2 -23.08 -30.97 48.05
CA SER A 2 -22.40 -30.73 46.75
C SER A 2 -20.86 -30.71 46.89
N PHE A 3 -20.00 -31.07 45.91
CA PHE A 3 -19.89 -30.55 44.55
C PHE A 3 -18.94 -31.43 43.69
N SER A 4 -19.21 -31.44 42.39
CA SER A 4 -18.31 -31.86 41.29
C SER A 4 -17.06 -30.97 41.20
N ASN A 5 -15.90 -31.51 40.78
CA ASN A 5 -15.10 -30.84 39.74
C ASN A 5 -13.97 -31.69 39.15
N ARG A 6 -14.03 -31.79 37.81
CA ARG A 6 -13.02 -32.21 36.85
C ARG A 6 -12.08 -31.01 36.55
N LEU A 7 -10.95 -31.28 35.87
CA LEU A 7 -10.02 -30.41 35.11
C LEU A 7 -8.59 -30.45 35.71
N SER A 8 -7.48 -30.44 34.97
CA SER A 8 -7.24 -30.29 33.52
C SER A 8 -5.80 -30.74 33.22
N VAL A 9 -5.59 -31.43 32.10
CA VAL A 9 -4.26 -31.64 31.52
C VAL A 9 -3.83 -30.35 30.82
N SER A 10 -2.58 -29.94 31.08
CA SER A 10 -1.89 -28.81 30.45
C SER A 10 -1.43 -29.18 29.05
N SER A 11 -1.76 -28.35 28.06
CA SER A 11 -1.08 -28.33 26.75
C SER A 11 -1.02 -26.90 26.26
N THR A 12 0.21 -26.40 26.16
CA THR A 12 0.60 -25.11 25.59
C THR A 12 0.15 -24.96 24.12
N GLU A 13 -0.76 -24.03 23.85
CA GLU A 13 -1.13 -23.64 22.49
C GLU A 13 -0.24 -22.50 21.96
N ARG A 14 0.41 -22.78 20.83
CA ARG A 14 1.00 -21.79 19.92
C ARG A 14 -0.10 -20.85 19.44
N THR A 15 0.11 -19.55 19.54
CA THR A 15 -0.81 -18.49 19.13
C THR A 15 -1.06 -18.50 17.61
N GLY A 16 -2.04 -19.29 17.17
CA GLY A 16 -2.70 -19.12 15.88
C GLY A 16 -3.73 -18.01 15.99
N GLY A 17 -3.32 -16.77 15.72
CA GLY A 17 -4.21 -15.60 15.77
C GLY A 17 -5.36 -15.75 14.78
N THR A 18 -6.57 -16.00 15.29
CA THR A 18 -7.82 -16.03 14.53
C THR A 18 -7.99 -14.70 13.79
N VAL A 19 -7.84 -14.72 12.46
CA VAL A 19 -8.06 -13.55 11.62
C VAL A 19 -9.53 -13.15 11.70
N THR A 20 -9.85 -11.99 12.26
CA THR A 20 -11.24 -11.54 12.40
C THR A 20 -11.91 -11.37 11.03
N PRO A 21 -13.21 -11.72 10.85
CA PRO A 21 -13.91 -11.58 9.58
C PRO A 21 -13.85 -10.16 8.99
N LYS A 22 -13.97 -9.15 9.87
CA LYS A 22 -13.85 -7.72 9.52
C LYS A 22 -12.48 -7.39 8.90
N ARG A 23 -11.38 -7.91 9.47
CA ARG A 23 -10.03 -7.71 8.92
C ARG A 23 -9.91 -8.29 7.52
N GLN A 24 -10.41 -9.50 7.29
CA GLN A 24 -10.33 -10.13 5.96
C GLN A 24 -11.10 -9.34 4.90
N GLU A 25 -12.27 -8.81 5.27
CA GLU A 25 -13.09 -7.99 4.39
C GLU A 25 -12.38 -6.69 3.99
N GLN A 26 -11.77 -6.02 4.96
CA GLN A 26 -10.98 -4.81 4.72
C GLN A 26 -9.80 -5.08 3.76
N LEU A 27 -9.05 -6.17 3.96
CA LEU A 27 -7.94 -6.51 3.06
C LEU A 27 -8.43 -6.94 1.66
N ARG A 28 -9.58 -7.60 1.55
CA ARG A 28 -10.23 -7.88 0.25
C ARG A 28 -10.63 -6.59 -0.47
N PHE A 29 -11.09 -5.58 0.28
CA PHE A 29 -11.36 -4.26 -0.27
C PHE A 29 -10.07 -3.60 -0.80
N CYS A 30 -8.98 -3.61 -0.02
CA CYS A 30 -7.66 -3.12 -0.46
C CYS A 30 -7.19 -3.81 -1.75
N ALA A 31 -7.40 -5.13 -1.88
CA ALA A 31 -7.05 -5.88 -3.09
C ALA A 31 -7.86 -5.42 -4.32
N ARG A 32 -9.16 -5.16 -4.16
CA ARG A 32 -10.01 -4.64 -5.25
C ARG A 32 -9.57 -3.25 -5.68
N LEU A 33 -9.28 -2.38 -4.73
CA LEU A 33 -8.77 -1.05 -5.00
C LEU A 33 -7.43 -1.12 -5.76
N LEU A 34 -6.49 -1.94 -5.29
CA LEU A 34 -5.20 -2.11 -5.96
C LEU A 34 -5.37 -2.59 -7.42
N LYS A 35 -6.34 -3.48 -7.66
CA LYS A 35 -6.67 -3.91 -9.01
C LYS A 35 -7.24 -2.78 -9.87
N GLU A 36 -8.09 -1.92 -9.31
CA GLU A 36 -8.60 -0.72 -10.00
C GLU A 36 -7.44 0.21 -10.36
N MET A 37 -6.55 0.54 -9.40
CA MET A 37 -5.38 1.41 -9.61
C MET A 37 -4.44 0.91 -10.73
N LEU A 38 -4.32 -0.42 -10.89
CA LEU A 38 -3.50 -1.06 -11.93
C LEU A 38 -4.25 -1.28 -13.26
N SER A 39 -5.53 -0.92 -13.33
CA SER A 39 -6.35 -1.18 -14.51
C SER A 39 -6.00 -0.28 -15.70
N LYS A 40 -6.38 -0.72 -16.91
CA LYS A 40 -6.18 0.06 -18.14
C LYS A 40 -6.85 1.44 -18.11
N LYS A 41 -7.89 1.62 -17.28
CA LYS A 41 -8.60 2.90 -17.10
C LYS A 41 -7.66 4.01 -16.60
N HIS A 42 -6.61 3.65 -15.87
CA HIS A 42 -5.70 4.61 -15.26
C HIS A 42 -4.32 4.64 -15.94
N VAL A 43 -4.06 3.79 -16.95
CA VAL A 43 -2.72 3.63 -17.54
C VAL A 43 -2.14 4.92 -18.12
N ALA A 44 -2.99 5.79 -18.66
CA ALA A 44 -2.57 7.07 -19.24
C ALA A 44 -1.82 7.97 -18.25
N TYR A 45 -1.95 7.67 -16.97
CA TYR A 45 -1.37 8.46 -15.91
C TYR A 45 -0.67 7.58 -14.88
N ALA A 46 -1.28 6.52 -14.34
CA ALA A 46 -0.73 5.71 -13.24
C ALA A 46 0.56 4.92 -13.54
N TRP A 47 0.98 4.80 -14.81
CA TRP A 47 2.12 3.98 -15.21
C TRP A 47 3.45 4.25 -14.46
N PRO A 48 3.81 5.49 -14.06
CA PRO A 48 5.05 5.74 -13.30
C PRO A 48 5.05 5.10 -11.90
N PHE A 49 3.87 4.75 -11.36
CA PHE A 49 3.73 4.11 -10.05
C PHE A 49 3.71 2.59 -10.13
N TYR A 50 3.75 2.00 -11.33
CA TYR A 50 3.60 0.55 -11.49
C TYR A 50 4.82 -0.24 -11.04
N LYS A 51 5.99 0.41 -11.00
CA LYS A 51 7.27 -0.19 -10.65
C LYS A 51 8.08 0.76 -9.77
N PRO A 52 9.08 0.25 -9.02
CA PRO A 52 10.02 1.11 -8.31
C PRO A 52 10.65 2.12 -9.26
N VAL A 53 10.90 3.33 -8.78
CA VAL A 53 11.63 4.35 -9.53
C VAL A 53 13.06 3.85 -9.77
N ASP A 54 13.43 3.69 -11.04
CA ASP A 54 14.80 3.39 -11.44
C ASP A 54 15.59 4.70 -11.56
N ALA A 55 16.09 5.18 -10.42
CA ALA A 55 16.81 6.43 -10.33
C ALA A 55 18.04 6.48 -11.25
N LYS A 56 18.73 5.34 -11.42
CA LYS A 56 19.90 5.25 -12.29
C LYS A 56 19.52 5.38 -13.76
N ALA A 57 18.50 4.65 -14.20
CA ALA A 57 18.03 4.72 -15.60
C ALA A 57 17.46 6.10 -15.96
N LEU A 58 16.92 6.82 -14.98
CA LEU A 58 16.36 8.16 -15.15
C LEU A 58 17.37 9.30 -14.92
N GLY A 59 18.61 9.00 -14.55
CA GLY A 59 19.62 10.03 -14.25
C GLY A 59 19.34 10.85 -12.98
N LEU A 60 18.52 10.33 -12.07
CA LEU A 60 18.09 10.98 -10.84
C LEU A 60 19.09 10.70 -9.72
N HIS A 61 20.25 11.37 -9.76
CA HIS A 61 21.38 11.07 -8.88
C HIS A 61 21.10 11.29 -7.39
N ASP A 62 20.17 12.17 -7.04
CA ASP A 62 19.81 12.55 -5.68
C ASP A 62 18.54 11.84 -5.15
N TYR A 63 17.92 10.96 -5.95
CA TYR A 63 16.62 10.36 -5.61
C TYR A 63 16.65 9.60 -4.28
N HIS A 64 17.65 8.75 -4.06
CA HIS A 64 17.78 7.98 -2.82
C HIS A 64 18.35 8.81 -1.64
N ASP A 65 18.92 9.98 -1.92
CA ASP A 65 19.32 10.95 -0.91
C ASP A 65 18.10 11.71 -0.36
N ILE A 66 17.10 11.98 -1.21
CA ILE A 66 15.88 12.69 -0.83
C ILE A 66 14.80 11.69 -0.33
N ILE A 67 14.61 10.59 -1.05
CA ILE A 67 13.58 9.58 -0.81
C ILE A 67 14.16 8.38 -0.05
N LYS A 68 13.90 8.35 1.25
CA LYS A 68 14.44 7.33 2.17
C LYS A 68 13.66 6.02 2.18
N HIS A 69 12.38 6.06 1.83
CA HIS A 69 11.53 4.88 1.80
C HIS A 69 10.76 4.82 0.48
N PRO A 70 11.41 4.41 -0.63
CA PRO A 70 10.73 4.24 -1.92
C PRO A 70 9.53 3.28 -1.81
N MET A 71 8.47 3.57 -2.55
CA MET A 71 7.27 2.74 -2.60
C MET A 71 6.59 2.84 -3.97
N ASP A 72 5.98 1.75 -4.42
CA ASP A 72 5.30 1.63 -5.72
C ASP A 72 4.20 0.56 -5.66
N LEU A 73 3.31 0.55 -6.66
CA LEU A 73 2.16 -0.37 -6.70
C LEU A 73 2.55 -1.83 -6.85
N SER A 74 3.69 -2.17 -7.49
CA SER A 74 4.14 -3.56 -7.54
C SER A 74 4.69 -4.04 -6.19
N THR A 75 5.36 -3.16 -5.44
CA THR A 75 5.77 -3.46 -4.07
C THR A 75 4.57 -3.61 -3.15
N ILE A 76 3.60 -2.68 -3.21
CA ILE A 76 2.34 -2.77 -2.47
C ILE A 76 1.60 -4.07 -2.79
N LYS A 77 1.55 -4.47 -4.06
CA LYS A 77 0.96 -5.75 -4.51
C LYS A 77 1.67 -6.94 -3.88
N LYS A 78 3.00 -6.99 -3.96
CA LYS A 78 3.80 -8.07 -3.34
C LYS A 78 3.54 -8.16 -1.84
N LYS A 79 3.51 -7.04 -1.13
CA LYS A 79 3.20 -7.00 0.31
C LYS A 79 1.80 -7.55 0.61
N LEU A 80 0.80 -7.18 -0.20
CA LEU A 80 -0.57 -7.66 -0.04
C LEU A 80 -0.70 -9.16 -0.33
N ASP A 81 -0.15 -9.64 -1.44
CA ASP A 81 -0.17 -11.05 -1.85
C ASP A 81 0.54 -11.94 -0.82
N ASN A 82 1.65 -11.44 -0.25
CA ASN A 82 2.43 -12.12 0.79
C ASN A 82 1.84 -11.95 2.20
N ARG A 83 0.63 -11.37 2.33
CA ARG A 83 -0.07 -11.14 3.61
C ARG A 83 0.74 -10.36 4.64
N GLN A 84 1.58 -9.43 4.18
CA GLN A 84 2.45 -8.62 5.03
C GLN A 84 1.72 -7.45 5.70
N TYR A 85 0.50 -7.12 5.25
CA TYR A 85 -0.33 -6.14 5.92
C TYR A 85 -1.15 -6.76 7.06
N ARG A 86 -0.98 -6.20 8.25
CA ARG A 86 -1.77 -6.53 9.44
C ARG A 86 -3.19 -6.02 9.29
N ASP A 87 -3.39 -4.86 8.67
CA ASP A 87 -4.71 -4.26 8.47
C ASP A 87 -4.74 -3.35 7.23
N ALA A 88 -5.91 -2.75 6.96
CA ALA A 88 -6.07 -1.83 5.83
C ALA A 88 -5.34 -0.50 6.04
N GLN A 89 -5.05 -0.11 7.28
CA GLN A 89 -4.37 1.13 7.62
C GLN A 89 -2.92 1.09 7.17
N GLU A 90 -2.25 -0.05 7.32
CA GLU A 90 -0.89 -0.26 6.81
C GLU A 90 -0.83 -0.21 5.29
N PHE A 91 -1.78 -0.85 4.60
CA PHE A 91 -1.90 -0.74 3.15
C PHE A 91 -2.06 0.71 2.72
N ALA A 92 -2.98 1.44 3.39
CA ALA A 92 -3.23 2.84 3.06
C ALA A 92 -2.01 3.73 3.38
N ALA A 93 -1.20 3.38 4.38
CA ALA A 93 0.03 4.10 4.70
C ALA A 93 1.06 3.99 3.58
N ASP A 94 1.24 2.81 2.97
CA ASP A 94 2.14 2.64 1.84
C ASP A 94 1.64 3.35 0.58
N VAL A 95 0.33 3.33 0.32
CA VAL A 95 -0.26 4.09 -0.79
C VAL A 95 -0.01 5.59 -0.59
N ARG A 96 -0.22 6.13 0.61
CA ARG A 96 0.09 7.52 0.92
C ARG A 96 1.58 7.83 0.79
N LEU A 97 2.46 6.94 1.28
CA LEU A 97 3.91 7.09 1.18
C LEU A 97 4.38 7.19 -0.27
N MET A 98 3.87 6.32 -1.15
CA MET A 98 4.15 6.37 -2.60
C MET A 98 3.84 7.75 -3.18
N PHE A 99 2.67 8.31 -2.88
CA PHE A 99 2.31 9.66 -3.33
C PHE A 99 3.16 10.75 -2.66
N SER A 100 3.38 10.68 -1.35
CA SER A 100 4.22 11.63 -0.61
C SER A 100 5.64 11.69 -1.14
N ASN A 101 6.24 10.56 -1.51
CA ASN A 101 7.56 10.51 -2.15
C ASN A 101 7.56 11.23 -3.50
N CYS A 102 6.52 11.00 -4.31
CA CYS A 102 6.34 11.69 -5.57
C CYS A 102 6.26 13.21 -5.38
N TYR A 103 5.49 13.69 -4.39
CA TYR A 103 5.40 15.12 -4.08
C TYR A 103 6.70 15.70 -3.53
N LYS A 104 7.40 14.95 -2.68
CA LYS A 104 8.66 15.39 -2.07
C LYS A 104 9.77 15.54 -3.10
N TYR A 105 9.87 14.59 -4.05
CA TYR A 105 10.92 14.61 -5.05
C TYR A 105 10.63 15.57 -6.21
N ASN A 106 9.36 15.75 -6.58
CA ASN A 106 8.95 16.56 -7.73
C ASN A 106 8.30 17.88 -7.28
N PRO A 107 9.09 18.94 -6.98
CA PRO A 107 8.55 20.25 -6.65
C PRO A 107 7.67 20.81 -7.78
N PRO A 108 6.73 21.71 -7.48
CA PRO A 108 5.78 22.23 -8.47
C PRO A 108 6.44 22.98 -9.63
N ASP A 109 7.65 23.50 -9.50
CA ASP A 109 8.21 24.48 -10.44
C ASP A 109 9.13 23.88 -11.53
N HIS A 110 9.39 22.58 -11.50
CA HIS A 110 10.32 21.87 -12.41
C HIS A 110 9.55 21.09 -13.50
N ASP A 111 8.99 21.75 -14.54
CA ASP A 111 8.04 21.13 -15.52
C ASP A 111 6.65 20.80 -14.95
N ALA A 112 6.13 21.77 -14.22
CA ALA A 112 4.89 21.80 -13.47
C ALA A 112 3.67 21.13 -14.13
N HIS A 113 3.44 21.34 -15.43
CA HIS A 113 2.11 21.24 -16.02
C HIS A 113 1.64 19.79 -16.31
N LEU A 114 2.53 18.92 -16.80
CA LEU A 114 2.20 17.52 -17.12
C LEU A 114 2.11 16.66 -15.85
N PHE A 115 3.08 16.83 -14.94
CA PHE A 115 3.07 16.14 -13.66
C PHE A 115 1.98 16.68 -12.71
N GLN A 116 1.56 17.95 -12.78
CA GLN A 116 0.39 18.44 -12.02
C GLN A 116 -0.95 17.84 -12.48
N LYS A 117 -1.16 17.69 -13.80
CA LYS A 117 -2.40 17.06 -14.31
C LYS A 117 -2.50 15.60 -13.89
N PHE A 118 -1.39 14.87 -13.90
CA PHE A 118 -1.31 13.55 -13.31
C PHE A 118 -1.55 13.58 -11.79
N ARG A 119 -0.88 14.49 -11.05
CA ARG A 119 -1.00 14.69 -9.60
C ARG A 119 -2.45 14.83 -9.15
N GLN A 120 -3.21 15.74 -9.75
CA GLN A 120 -4.57 16.02 -9.28
C GLN A 120 -5.54 14.89 -9.63
N LYS A 121 -5.41 14.28 -10.82
CA LYS A 121 -6.36 13.29 -11.30
C LYS A 121 -6.11 11.89 -10.70
N ALA A 122 -4.85 11.47 -10.57
CA ALA A 122 -4.52 10.19 -9.93
C ALA A 122 -4.82 10.18 -8.44
N TRP A 123 -4.54 11.28 -7.72
CA TRP A 123 -4.94 11.44 -6.32
C TRP A 123 -6.46 11.39 -6.19
N ASN A 124 -7.19 12.20 -6.96
CA ASN A 124 -8.65 12.21 -6.87
C ASN A 124 -9.32 10.90 -7.29
N ASP A 125 -8.79 10.18 -8.27
CA ASP A 125 -9.40 8.93 -8.74
C ASP A 125 -8.98 7.73 -7.86
N CYS A 126 -7.73 7.66 -7.37
CA CYS A 126 -7.25 6.53 -6.56
C CYS A 126 -7.55 6.68 -5.06
N LEU A 127 -7.47 7.90 -4.50
CA LEU A 127 -7.68 8.14 -3.07
C LEU A 127 -9.12 8.52 -2.70
N LYS A 128 -9.97 9.04 -3.60
CA LYS A 128 -11.42 9.14 -3.31
C LYS A 128 -12.14 7.78 -3.37
N SER A 129 -11.49 6.79 -3.98
CA SER A 129 -11.96 5.40 -4.02
C SER A 129 -11.53 4.61 -2.76
N LEU A 130 -10.72 5.22 -1.89
CA LEU A 130 -10.34 4.76 -0.54
C LEU A 130 -11.25 5.38 0.52
#